data_AF-A0AAV9VXA8-F1
#
_entry.id   AF-A0AAV9VXA8-F1
#
_cell.length_a   1.000
_cell.length_b   1.000
_cell.length_c   1.000
_cell.angle_alpha   90.00
_cell.angle_beta   90.00
_cell.angle_gamma   90.00
#
_symmetry.space_group_name_H-M   'P 1'
#
loop_
_entity.id
_entity.type
_entity.pdbx_description
1 polymer ?
#
loop_
_entity_poly.entity_id
_entity_poly.type
_entity_poly.pdbx_seq_one_letter_code
_entity_poly.pdbx_strand_id
1 'polypeptide(L)'
;MMEPEHPPRVPKPKVKSKKSIKIIDIERAFGDIYWLERTGDWSRKIPLHNILTIIQAKCDHLLDIFGNDMIEGFNFRRQGKDLKDDMYRRLLSLIRDDEAVDPSYMSLALDMLEASTDPENSSRWLLEYCMRRTEENRISRESRPEKKAPSRISEYNRVDQGLDEEFGSSPAASANQRRGLRIDDLLNNNAEG
;
A
#
# COMPACT_ATOMS: atom_id res chain seq x y z
N MET A 1 -18.44 25.76 14.93
CA MET A 1 -18.11 24.60 15.79
C MET A 1 -16.63 24.73 16.08
N MET A 2 -16.21 24.63 17.35
CA MET A 2 -14.79 24.66 17.70
C MET A 2 -14.17 23.31 17.31
N GLU A 3 -13.09 23.32 16.55
CA GLU A 3 -12.29 22.12 16.34
C GLU A 3 -11.63 21.74 17.68
N PRO A 4 -11.63 20.45 18.08
CA PRO A 4 -10.95 20.03 19.30
C PRO A 4 -9.45 20.36 19.22
N GLU A 5 -8.88 20.94 20.28
CA GLU A 5 -7.45 21.31 20.37
C GLU A 5 -6.49 20.12 20.21
N HIS A 6 -6.95 18.90 20.47
CA HIS A 6 -6.19 17.67 20.27
C HIS A 6 -7.07 16.57 19.66
N PRO A 7 -6.54 15.77 18.72
CA PRO A 7 -7.29 14.65 18.15
C PRO A 7 -7.62 13.61 19.23
N PRO A 8 -8.78 12.93 19.15
CA PRO A 8 -9.13 11.89 20.12
C PRO A 8 -8.09 10.78 20.08
N ARG A 9 -7.55 10.39 21.24
CA ARG A 9 -6.49 9.37 21.33
C ARG A 9 -7.04 8.01 20.89
N VAL A 10 -6.28 7.31 20.04
CA VAL A 10 -6.65 5.97 19.55
C VAL A 10 -5.69 4.93 20.14
N PRO A 11 -6.16 4.07 21.05
CA PRO A 11 -5.29 3.07 21.67
C PRO A 11 -4.77 2.08 20.62
N LYS A 12 -3.55 1.60 20.84
CA LYS A 12 -2.94 0.57 19.98
C LYS A 12 -3.89 -0.64 19.87
N PRO A 13 -4.19 -1.12 18.65
CA PRO A 13 -5.06 -2.27 18.48
C PRO A 13 -4.52 -3.51 19.20
N LYS A 14 -5.40 -4.21 19.94
CA LYS A 14 -5.06 -5.45 20.64
C LYS A 14 -4.86 -6.60 19.64
N VAL A 15 -3.65 -6.74 19.12
CA VAL A 15 -3.25 -7.89 18.30
C VAL A 15 -2.92 -9.11 19.16
N LYS A 16 -3.31 -10.31 18.72
CA LYS A 16 -2.87 -11.57 19.34
C LYS A 16 -1.34 -11.57 19.42
N SER A 17 -0.77 -11.96 20.57
CA SER A 17 0.68 -11.81 20.82
C SER A 17 1.51 -12.38 19.65
N LYS A 18 2.56 -11.64 19.27
CA LYS A 18 3.44 -11.86 18.11
C LYS A 18 2.88 -11.51 16.72
N LYS A 19 1.61 -11.15 16.55
CA LYS A 19 1.09 -10.70 15.25
C LYS A 19 1.33 -9.21 15.02
N SER A 20 1.66 -8.85 13.79
CA SER A 20 1.70 -7.45 13.36
C SER A 20 0.29 -6.90 13.15
N ILE A 21 0.15 -5.57 13.30
CA ILE A 21 -1.10 -4.83 13.07
C ILE A 21 -1.53 -5.04 11.61
N LYS A 22 -2.79 -5.36 11.37
CA LYS A 22 -3.37 -5.51 10.03
C LYS A 22 -4.22 -4.29 9.67
N ILE A 23 -4.54 -4.14 8.38
CA ILE A 23 -5.41 -3.05 7.91
C ILE A 23 -6.76 -3.02 8.65
N ILE A 24 -7.36 -4.19 8.90
CA ILE A 24 -8.63 -4.31 9.62
C ILE A 24 -8.56 -3.79 11.07
N ASP A 25 -7.38 -3.87 11.69
CA ASP A 25 -7.17 -3.35 13.04
C ASP A 25 -7.12 -1.82 13.02
N ILE A 26 -6.59 -1.22 11.95
CA ILE A 26 -6.54 0.23 11.71
C ILE A 26 -7.93 0.76 11.37
N GLU A 27 -8.65 0.07 10.48
CA GLU A 27 -10.04 0.38 10.13
C GLU A 27 -10.95 0.38 11.35
N ARG A 28 -10.73 -0.55 12.29
CA ARG A 28 -11.47 -0.59 13.54
C ARG A 28 -11.10 0.58 14.46
N ALA A 29 -9.83 0.97 14.48
CA ALA A 29 -9.32 2.03 15.37
C ALA A 29 -9.73 3.43 14.89
N PHE A 30 -9.66 3.66 13.58
CA PHE A 30 -10.02 4.92 12.90
C PHE A 30 -11.33 4.78 12.12
N GLY A 31 -12.25 3.99 12.67
CA GLY A 31 -13.54 3.74 12.06
C GLY A 31 -14.52 4.90 12.24
N ASP A 32 -15.77 4.61 11.95
CA ASP A 32 -16.91 5.52 11.93
C ASP A 32 -17.04 6.37 13.21
N ILE A 33 -16.75 5.82 14.39
CA ILE A 33 -16.82 6.55 15.66
C ILE A 33 -15.73 7.63 15.76
N TYR A 34 -14.48 7.31 15.42
CA TYR A 34 -13.38 8.28 15.40
C TYR A 34 -13.69 9.42 14.41
N TRP A 35 -14.25 9.06 13.26
CA TRP A 35 -14.68 10.02 12.25
C TRP A 35 -15.72 11.00 12.75
N LEU A 36 -16.77 10.49 13.39
CA LEU A 36 -17.82 11.31 13.98
C LEU A 36 -17.27 12.23 15.07
N GLU A 37 -16.43 11.70 15.96
CA GLU A 37 -15.83 12.47 17.05
C GLU A 37 -14.91 13.59 16.54
N ARG A 38 -14.16 13.33 15.46
CA ARG A 38 -13.19 14.31 14.93
C ARG A 38 -13.80 15.39 14.06
N THR A 39 -14.77 15.03 13.23
CA THR A 39 -15.29 15.91 12.17
C THR A 39 -16.70 16.43 12.43
N GLY A 40 -17.48 15.76 13.27
CA GLY A 40 -18.89 16.09 13.50
C GLY A 40 -19.79 15.98 12.26
N ASP A 41 -19.25 15.51 11.12
CA ASP A 41 -19.89 15.56 9.81
C ASP A 41 -19.55 14.32 8.97
N TRP A 42 -20.56 13.49 8.72
CA TRP A 42 -20.45 12.30 7.87
C TRP A 42 -20.32 12.61 6.39
N SER A 43 -20.82 13.77 5.94
CA SER A 43 -20.84 14.13 4.51
C SER A 43 -19.44 14.36 3.94
N ARG A 44 -18.46 14.59 4.82
CA ARG A 44 -17.05 14.80 4.48
C ARG A 44 -16.16 13.61 4.85
N LYS A 45 -16.74 12.44 5.13
CA LYS A 45 -15.96 11.25 5.51
C LYS A 45 -14.98 10.89 4.40
N ILE A 46 -13.70 11.07 4.67
CA ILE A 46 -12.64 10.70 3.73
C ILE A 46 -12.38 9.19 3.88
N PRO A 47 -12.23 8.44 2.77
CA PRO A 47 -11.86 7.04 2.86
C PRO A 47 -10.50 6.89 3.56
N LEU A 48 -10.46 6.08 4.64
CA LEU A 48 -9.24 5.78 5.39
C LEU A 48 -8.08 5.33 4.48
N HIS A 49 -8.39 4.55 3.44
CA HIS A 49 -7.41 4.09 2.46
C HIS A 49 -6.65 5.25 1.79
N ASN A 50 -7.31 6.36 1.49
CA ASN A 50 -6.68 7.52 0.86
C ASN A 50 -5.66 8.16 1.81
N ILE A 51 -6.00 8.27 3.09
CA ILE A 51 -5.11 8.81 4.12
C ILE A 51 -3.90 7.91 4.33
N LEU A 52 -4.11 6.60 4.42
CA LEU A 52 -3.00 5.64 4.52
C LEU A 52 -2.08 5.68 3.29
N THR A 53 -2.63 5.91 2.10
CA THR A 53 -1.86 6.05 0.86
C THR A 53 -0.95 7.28 0.92
N ILE A 54 -1.46 8.42 1.40
CA ILE A 54 -0.66 9.63 1.60
C ILE A 54 0.49 9.36 2.59
N ILE A 55 0.18 8.78 3.75
CA ILE A 55 1.21 8.47 4.76
C ILE A 55 2.26 7.51 4.18
N GLN A 56 1.83 6.46 3.47
CA GLN A 56 2.74 5.47 2.87
C GLN A 56 3.62 6.04 1.77
N ALA A 57 3.11 6.97 0.95
CA ALA A 57 3.90 7.68 -0.04
C ALA A 57 4.99 8.52 0.61
N LYS A 58 4.70 9.17 1.74
CA LYS A 58 5.72 9.89 2.52
C LYS A 58 6.69 8.95 3.22
N CYS A 59 6.24 7.80 3.71
CA CYS A 59 7.13 6.75 4.20
C CYS A 59 8.10 6.25 3.12
N ASP A 60 7.67 6.19 1.86
CA ASP A 60 8.53 5.84 0.73
C ASP A 60 9.68 6.84 0.59
N HIS A 61 9.36 8.14 0.58
CA HIS A 61 10.37 9.21 0.63
C HIS A 61 11.32 9.10 1.83
N LEU A 62 10.82 8.70 3.02
CA LEU A 62 11.69 8.50 4.18
C LEU A 62 12.67 7.35 3.99
N LEU A 63 12.25 6.27 3.35
CA LEU A 63 13.14 5.15 3.05
C LEU A 63 14.24 5.57 2.07
N ASP A 64 13.98 6.52 1.16
CA ASP A 64 15.02 7.07 0.28
C ASP A 64 16.02 7.97 1.03
N ILE A 65 15.53 8.76 1.99
CA ILE A 65 16.36 9.67 2.79
C ILE A 65 17.24 8.90 3.77
N PHE A 66 16.64 7.96 4.52
CA PHE A 66 17.28 7.28 5.65
C PHE A 66 17.75 5.87 5.31
N GLY A 67 17.54 5.37 4.08
CA GLY A 67 17.78 3.98 3.73
C GLY A 67 19.21 3.50 4.01
N ASN A 68 20.20 4.38 3.82
CA ASN A 68 21.60 4.09 4.09
C ASN A 68 21.93 4.06 5.59
N ASP A 69 21.12 4.70 6.42
CA ASP A 69 21.30 4.77 7.88
C ASP A 69 20.59 3.61 8.61
N MET A 70 19.78 2.81 7.91
CA MET A 70 19.02 1.71 8.49
C MET A 70 19.86 0.44 8.62
N ILE A 71 19.83 -0.15 9.82
CA ILE A 71 20.52 -1.41 10.13
C ILE A 71 19.75 -2.60 9.52
N GLU A 72 20.47 -3.55 8.92
CA GLU A 72 19.97 -4.86 8.44
C GLU A 72 18.81 -4.79 7.43
N GLY A 73 18.88 -3.89 6.45
CA GLY A 73 17.91 -3.81 5.36
C GLY A 73 16.53 -3.38 5.84
N PHE A 74 16.23 -2.09 5.70
CA PHE A 74 14.92 -1.43 5.82
C PHE A 74 13.96 -1.81 6.97
N ASN A 75 14.38 -2.58 7.98
CA ASN A 75 13.49 -3.04 9.03
C ASN A 75 13.30 -1.96 10.10
N PHE A 76 12.27 -1.11 9.91
CA PHE A 76 11.97 0.01 10.81
C PHE A 76 11.85 -0.40 12.29
N ARG A 77 11.31 -1.58 12.58
CA ARG A 77 11.10 -2.03 13.97
C ARG A 77 12.39 -2.27 14.75
N ARG A 78 13.46 -2.66 14.07
CA ARG A 78 14.77 -2.94 14.68
C ARG A 78 15.61 -1.68 14.91
N GLN A 79 15.20 -0.54 14.35
CA GLN A 79 15.98 0.69 14.43
C GLN A 79 15.97 1.28 15.85
N GLY A 80 17.06 2.00 16.17
CA GLY A 80 17.21 2.73 17.42
C GLY A 80 16.13 3.81 17.60
N LYS A 81 15.89 4.20 18.85
CA LYS A 81 14.87 5.21 19.19
C LYS A 81 15.12 6.54 18.47
N ASP A 82 16.36 7.02 18.47
CA ASP A 82 16.72 8.32 17.90
C ASP A 82 16.41 8.37 16.40
N LEU A 83 16.79 7.34 15.64
CA LEU A 83 16.45 7.25 14.22
C LEU A 83 14.93 7.21 13.99
N LYS A 84 14.18 6.47 14.82
CA LYS A 84 12.71 6.43 14.73
C LYS A 84 12.06 7.78 15.05
N ASP A 85 12.61 8.53 16.00
CA ASP A 85 12.16 9.86 16.38
C ASP A 85 12.43 10.86 15.25
N ASP A 86 13.61 10.79 14.64
CA ASP A 86 13.98 11.62 13.49
C ASP A 86 13.13 11.34 12.27
N MET A 87 12.93 10.07 11.92
CA MET A 87 12.05 9.67 10.84
C MET A 87 10.61 10.13 11.07
N TYR A 88 10.11 10.08 12.31
CA TYR A 88 8.78 10.56 12.62
C TYR A 88 8.66 12.09 12.50
N ARG A 89 9.61 12.85 13.04
CA ARG A 89 9.63 14.32 12.87
C ARG A 89 9.69 14.71 11.41
N ARG A 90 10.50 14.00 10.62
CA ARG A 90 10.60 14.21 9.18
C ARG A 90 9.32 13.84 8.46
N LEU A 91 8.63 12.75 8.84
CA LEU A 91 7.32 12.39 8.30
C LEU A 91 6.31 13.53 8.47
N LEU A 92 6.19 14.05 9.68
CA LEU A 92 5.24 15.12 9.98
C LEU A 92 5.53 16.37 9.16
N SER A 93 6.82 16.71 8.99
CA SER A 93 7.22 17.85 8.14
C SER A 93 6.86 17.61 6.68
N LEU A 94 7.19 16.42 6.13
CA LEU A 94 6.84 16.04 4.76
C LEU A 94 5.33 16.04 4.49
N ILE A 95 4.50 15.77 5.49
CA ILE A 95 3.04 15.85 5.36
C ILE A 95 2.56 17.30 5.46
N ARG A 96 3.17 18.15 6.29
CA ARG A 96 2.79 19.56 6.44
C ARG A 96 3.16 20.42 5.24
N ASP A 97 4.30 20.11 4.62
CA ASP A 97 4.87 20.90 3.53
C ASP A 97 4.39 20.43 2.14
N ASP A 98 3.46 19.47 2.08
CA ASP A 98 2.98 18.90 0.82
C ASP A 98 1.83 19.70 0.20
N GLU A 99 2.17 20.73 -0.57
CA GLU A 99 1.20 21.58 -1.27
C GLU A 99 0.33 20.84 -2.30
N ALA A 100 0.73 19.62 -2.72
CA ALA A 100 -0.02 18.84 -3.71
C ALA A 100 -1.21 18.08 -3.12
N VAL A 101 -1.29 17.96 -1.79
CA VAL A 101 -2.36 17.22 -1.10
C VAL A 101 -3.37 18.21 -0.55
N ASP A 102 -4.65 17.86 -0.65
CA ASP A 102 -5.71 18.69 -0.10
C ASP A 102 -5.54 18.86 1.43
N PRO A 103 -5.65 20.09 1.98
CA PRO A 103 -5.40 20.36 3.40
C PRO A 103 -6.21 19.51 4.38
N SER A 104 -7.42 19.09 4.00
CA SER A 104 -8.25 18.23 4.86
C SER A 104 -7.65 16.82 5.02
N TYR A 105 -7.04 16.29 3.96
CA TYR A 105 -6.34 15.01 4.00
C TYR A 105 -5.03 15.11 4.79
N MET A 106 -4.29 16.21 4.63
CA MET A 106 -3.06 16.48 5.40
C MET A 106 -3.35 16.58 6.89
N SER A 107 -4.33 17.43 7.26
CA SER A 107 -4.75 17.62 8.65
C SER A 107 -5.11 16.28 9.29
N LEU A 108 -5.90 15.47 8.59
CA LEU A 108 -6.31 14.18 9.11
C LEU A 108 -5.16 13.16 9.19
N ALA A 109 -4.25 13.15 8.22
CA ALA A 109 -3.07 12.30 8.27
C ALA A 109 -2.23 12.61 9.52
N LEU A 110 -2.05 13.90 9.84
CA LEU A 110 -1.36 14.36 11.04
C LEU A 110 -2.12 13.94 12.30
N ASP A 111 -3.43 14.19 12.35
CA ASP A 111 -4.28 13.83 13.49
C ASP A 111 -4.23 12.33 13.79
N MET A 112 -4.27 11.49 12.76
CA MET A 112 -4.18 10.04 12.90
C MET A 112 -2.80 9.60 13.40
N LEU A 113 -1.74 10.21 12.90
CA LEU A 113 -0.37 9.93 13.35
C LEU A 113 -0.18 10.33 14.81
N GLU A 114 -0.71 11.48 15.22
CA GLU A 114 -0.68 11.95 16.60
C GLU A 114 -1.52 11.06 17.51
N ALA A 115 -2.77 10.78 17.14
CA ALA A 115 -3.69 9.93 17.90
C ALA A 115 -3.16 8.50 18.09
N SER A 116 -2.32 8.02 17.18
CA SER A 116 -1.67 6.71 17.24
C SER A 116 -0.35 6.67 18.04
N THR A 117 0.08 7.81 18.57
CA THR A 117 1.33 7.90 19.34
C THR A 117 1.06 7.63 20.82
N ASP A 118 1.75 6.65 21.37
CA ASP A 118 1.74 6.38 22.81
C ASP A 118 2.90 7.13 23.50
N PRO A 119 2.62 8.20 24.26
CA PRO A 119 3.66 8.99 24.91
C PRO A 119 4.46 8.20 25.95
N GLU A 120 3.86 7.21 26.59
CA GLU A 120 4.52 6.44 27.66
C GLU A 120 5.53 5.43 27.09
N ASN A 121 5.21 4.82 25.95
CA ASN A 121 6.02 3.75 25.36
C ASN A 121 6.77 4.17 24.09
N SER A 122 6.69 5.45 23.71
CA SER A 122 7.20 5.97 22.41
C SER A 122 6.73 5.12 21.22
N SER A 123 5.60 4.40 21.36
CA SER A 123 5.09 3.47 20.37
C SER A 123 4.26 4.25 19.35
N ARG A 124 4.75 4.34 18.12
CA ARG A 124 4.05 5.00 16.99
C ARG A 124 3.51 3.93 16.04
N TRP A 125 2.42 3.30 16.45
CA TRP A 125 2.01 2.04 15.84
C TRP A 125 1.47 2.20 14.41
N LEU A 126 0.90 3.36 14.06
CA LEU A 126 0.48 3.66 12.69
C LEU A 126 1.69 3.88 11.77
N LEU A 127 2.69 4.62 12.23
CA LEU A 127 3.97 4.80 11.53
C LEU A 127 4.62 3.44 11.25
N GLU A 128 4.73 2.58 12.28
CA GLU A 128 5.29 1.23 12.11
C GLU A 128 4.55 0.41 11.05
N TYR A 129 3.21 0.52 11.05
CA TYR A 129 2.40 -0.16 10.04
C TYR A 129 2.71 0.36 8.63
N CYS A 130 2.70 1.69 8.44
CA CYS A 130 2.94 2.29 7.14
C CYS A 130 4.34 1.99 6.61
N MET A 131 5.37 2.17 7.45
CA MET A 131 6.77 1.85 7.09
C MET A 131 6.92 0.40 6.62
N ARG A 132 6.39 -0.56 7.37
CA ARG A 132 6.45 -1.98 6.98
C ARG A 132 5.70 -2.24 5.67
N ARG A 133 4.53 -1.64 5.46
CA ARG A 133 3.79 -1.83 4.19
C ARG A 133 4.54 -1.24 3.01
N THR A 134 5.17 -0.09 3.19
CA THR A 134 6.02 0.52 2.17
C THR A 134 7.22 -0.36 1.84
N GLU A 135 7.90 -0.91 2.86
CA GLU A 135 9.00 -1.87 2.70
C GLU A 135 8.55 -3.14 1.95
N GLU A 136 7.46 -3.78 2.38
CA GLU A 136 6.84 -4.94 1.71
C GLU A 136 6.55 -4.64 0.22
N ASN A 137 6.05 -3.43 -0.07
CA ASN A 137 5.74 -3.00 -1.43
C ASN A 137 7.00 -2.78 -2.28
N ARG A 138 8.07 -2.19 -1.73
CA ARG A 138 9.37 -2.02 -2.43
C ARG A 138 9.97 -3.37 -2.80
N ILE A 139 10.08 -4.28 -1.83
CA ILE A 139 10.58 -5.64 -2.05
C ILE A 139 9.75 -6.34 -3.13
N SER A 140 8.42 -6.18 -3.11
CA SER A 140 7.56 -6.78 -4.14
C SER A 140 7.74 -6.16 -5.54
N ARG A 141 8.17 -4.90 -5.65
CA ARG A 141 8.45 -4.24 -6.94
C ARG A 141 9.80 -4.69 -7.50
N GLU A 142 10.80 -4.79 -6.64
CA GLU A 142 12.16 -5.23 -7.00
C GLU A 142 12.24 -6.72 -7.35
N SER A 143 11.46 -7.56 -6.67
CA SER A 143 11.41 -9.01 -6.92
C SER A 143 10.61 -9.41 -8.16
N ARG A 144 9.91 -8.48 -8.81
CA ARG A 144 9.23 -8.77 -10.08
C ARG A 144 10.24 -8.61 -11.22
N PRO A 145 10.65 -9.70 -11.91
CA PRO A 145 11.38 -9.54 -13.15
C PRO A 145 10.51 -8.72 -14.09
N GLU A 146 11.09 -7.69 -14.71
CA GLU A 146 10.41 -6.89 -15.71
C GLU A 146 9.73 -7.84 -16.70
N LYS A 147 8.40 -7.88 -16.67
CA LYS A 147 7.65 -8.52 -17.74
C LYS A 147 7.94 -7.67 -18.96
N LYS A 148 8.90 -8.12 -19.78
CA LYS A 148 9.17 -7.58 -21.11
C LYS A 148 7.82 -7.31 -21.75
N ALA A 149 7.57 -6.05 -22.10
CA ALA A 149 6.39 -5.68 -22.88
C ALA A 149 6.29 -6.64 -24.08
N PRO A 150 5.10 -7.14 -24.45
CA PRO A 150 4.99 -7.88 -25.69
C PRO A 150 5.46 -6.96 -26.82
N SER A 151 6.56 -7.34 -27.46
CA SER A 151 7.13 -6.66 -28.62
C SER A 151 6.08 -6.65 -29.74
N ARG A 152 5.22 -5.63 -29.77
CA ARG A 152 4.44 -5.27 -30.95
C ARG A 152 5.35 -4.56 -31.93
N ILE A 153 6.18 -5.34 -32.62
CA ILE A 153 6.57 -5.02 -34.00
C ILE A 153 5.34 -5.44 -34.82
N SER A 154 4.44 -4.54 -35.23
CA SER A 154 4.55 -3.57 -36.32
C SER A 154 4.90 -4.21 -37.66
N GLU A 155 3.90 -4.86 -38.28
CA GLU A 155 3.79 -4.88 -39.74
C GLU A 155 2.53 -4.10 -40.13
N TYR A 156 2.74 -2.85 -40.52
CA TYR A 156 1.85 -2.16 -41.44
C TYR A 156 2.29 -2.54 -42.86
N ASN A 157 1.38 -3.11 -43.65
CA ASN A 157 1.06 -2.52 -44.95
C ASN A 157 -0.30 -3.02 -45.46
N ARG A 158 -1.25 -2.07 -45.41
CA ARG A 158 -2.43 -1.94 -46.25
C ARG A 158 -1.96 -1.89 -47.72
N VAL A 159 -2.54 -2.68 -48.64
CA VAL A 159 -3.42 -2.23 -49.76
C VAL A 159 -4.14 -3.46 -50.38
N ASP A 160 -5.43 -3.28 -50.65
CA ASP A 160 -6.29 -3.88 -51.70
C ASP A 160 -6.20 -5.37 -52.09
N GLN A 161 -7.32 -6.09 -51.92
CA GLN A 161 -8.29 -6.34 -53.02
C GLN A 161 -9.53 -7.12 -52.54
N GLY A 162 -10.72 -6.65 -52.98
CA GLY A 162 -12.01 -7.36 -53.20
C GLY A 162 -12.67 -8.11 -52.03
N LEU A 163 -13.92 -7.80 -51.64
CA LEU A 163 -15.18 -8.25 -52.29
C LEU A 163 -15.18 -9.80 -52.38
N ASP A 164 -15.97 -10.56 -51.62
CA ASP A 164 -17.43 -10.54 -51.54
C ASP A 164 -17.98 -11.09 -50.18
N GLU A 165 -19.16 -10.59 -49.80
CA GLU A 165 -20.37 -11.29 -49.27
C GLU A 165 -20.19 -12.59 -48.44
N GLU A 166 -20.82 -12.86 -47.30
CA GLU A 166 -22.25 -12.75 -46.94
C GLU A 166 -22.46 -13.29 -45.49
N PHE A 167 -23.52 -12.82 -44.82
CA PHE A 167 -24.25 -13.42 -43.68
C PHE A 167 -23.58 -13.76 -42.33
N GLY A 168 -24.18 -13.22 -41.25
CA GLY A 168 -24.68 -14.08 -40.17
C GLY A 168 -24.28 -13.72 -38.72
N SER A 169 -25.27 -13.23 -37.99
CA SER A 169 -25.38 -12.99 -36.54
C SER A 169 -24.66 -13.94 -35.55
N SER A 170 -24.22 -13.34 -34.42
CA SER A 170 -23.94 -13.90 -33.06
C SER A 170 -25.00 -14.88 -32.50
N PRO A 171 -24.87 -15.50 -31.28
CA PRO A 171 -23.72 -15.67 -30.34
C PRO A 171 -23.63 -17.06 -29.61
N ALA A 172 -22.63 -17.18 -28.72
CA ALA A 172 -22.58 -17.96 -27.45
C ALA A 172 -22.38 -19.49 -27.43
N ALA A 173 -21.33 -19.93 -26.69
CA ALA A 173 -21.27 -21.04 -25.71
C ALA A 173 -19.78 -21.44 -25.52
N SER A 174 -19.17 -21.32 -24.34
CA SER A 174 -19.27 -22.16 -23.13
C SER A 174 -18.09 -23.16 -23.02
N ALA A 175 -17.81 -23.52 -21.77
CA ALA A 175 -16.97 -24.64 -21.29
C ALA A 175 -15.48 -24.40 -21.01
N ASN A 176 -15.22 -24.13 -19.72
CA ASN A 176 -14.24 -24.84 -18.88
C ASN A 176 -13.66 -26.12 -19.52
N GLN A 177 -12.32 -26.28 -19.58
CA GLN A 177 -11.62 -27.34 -18.83
C GLN A 177 -10.11 -27.40 -19.07
N ARG A 178 -9.42 -27.78 -17.98
CA ARG A 178 -8.21 -28.61 -17.88
C ARG A 178 -6.82 -27.94 -17.93
N ARG A 179 -6.29 -27.79 -16.71
CA ARG A 179 -5.04 -28.38 -16.23
C ARG A 179 -3.90 -28.41 -17.26
N GLY A 180 -3.09 -27.35 -17.27
CA GLY A 180 -1.71 -27.43 -17.77
C GLY A 180 -0.87 -28.27 -16.81
N LEU A 181 -0.53 -29.48 -17.24
CA LEU A 181 0.50 -30.34 -16.65
C LEU A 181 1.83 -29.58 -16.62
N ARG A 182 2.56 -29.70 -15.51
CA ARG A 182 3.93 -29.16 -15.40
C ARG A 182 4.85 -30.01 -16.26
N ILE A 183 5.75 -29.32 -16.96
CA ILE A 183 6.76 -29.90 -17.87
C ILE A 183 7.78 -30.78 -17.10
N ASP A 184 7.85 -30.64 -15.78
CA ASP A 184 8.81 -31.34 -14.92
C ASP A 184 8.56 -32.86 -14.77
N ASP A 185 7.41 -33.38 -15.20
CA ASP A 185 7.09 -34.83 -15.12
C ASP A 185 7.51 -35.63 -16.38
N LEU A 186 8.19 -35.01 -17.37
CA LEU A 186 8.52 -35.64 -18.66
C LEU A 186 9.99 -36.03 -18.85
N LEU A 187 10.86 -35.93 -17.83
CA LEU A 187 12.32 -36.12 -18.03
C LEU A 187 13.01 -37.07 -17.03
N ASN A 188 12.33 -38.03 -16.40
CA ASN A 188 13.00 -39.00 -15.53
C ASN A 188 12.55 -40.45 -15.68
N ASN A 189 12.35 -40.89 -16.93
CA ASN A 189 12.41 -42.31 -17.27
C ASN A 189 13.28 -42.46 -18.51
N ASN A 190 14.56 -42.81 -18.31
CA ASN A 190 15.35 -43.74 -19.11
C ASN A 190 16.84 -43.63 -18.75
N ALA A 191 17.27 -44.48 -17.83
CA ALA A 191 18.62 -45.04 -17.85
C ALA A 191 18.55 -46.41 -17.15
N GLU A 192 18.27 -47.43 -17.95
CA GLU A 192 18.51 -48.84 -17.62
C GLU A 192 20.02 -49.08 -17.44
N GLY A 193 20.36 -49.96 -16.50
CA GLY A 193 21.70 -50.44 -16.19
C GLY A 193 21.68 -51.27 -14.91
#